data_AF-A0A8B3FEY9-F1
#
_entry.id   AF-A0A8B3FEY9-F1
#
_cell.length_a   1.000
_cell.length_b   1.000
_cell.length_c   1.000
_cell.angle_alpha   90.00
_cell.angle_beta   90.00
_cell.angle_gamma   90.00
#
_symmetry.space_group_name_H-M   'P 1'
#
loop_
_entity.id
_entity.type
_entity.pdbx_description
1 polymer ?
#
loop_
_entity_poly.entity_id
_entity_poly.type
_entity_poly.pdbx_seq_one_letter_code
_entity_poly.pdbx_strand_id
1 'polypeptide(L)'
;MIFMNKDELRDRLIKEKISRSLYSLDGGLPDEKLCLDRENGYWVVYYSERGIKTGMINFPTENEACQYIYDQINEIIIDKTNNSRKRS
;
A
#
# COMPACT_ATOMS: atom_id res chain seq x y z
N MET A 1 16.55 -6.16 12.16
CA MET A 1 15.15 -6.25 11.72
C MET A 1 14.53 -4.88 11.95
N ILE A 2 14.15 -4.18 10.90
CA ILE A 2 13.36 -2.95 11.05
C ILE A 2 11.93 -3.43 11.28
N PHE A 3 11.41 -3.22 12.48
CA PHE A 3 10.01 -3.46 12.78
C PHE A 3 9.23 -2.24 12.30
N MET A 4 8.38 -2.42 11.31
CA MET A 4 7.49 -1.40 10.77
C MET A 4 6.06 -1.71 11.22
N ASN A 5 5.39 -0.74 11.82
CA ASN A 5 3.96 -0.83 12.10
C ASN A 5 3.21 0.16 11.20
N LYS A 6 1.88 0.18 11.29
CA LYS A 6 1.02 1.05 10.49
C LYS A 6 1.36 2.53 10.66
N ASP A 7 1.69 2.96 11.88
CA ASP A 7 2.05 4.35 12.18
C ASP A 7 3.41 4.72 11.59
N GLU A 8 4.44 3.90 11.77
CA GLU A 8 5.77 4.08 11.18
C GLU A 8 5.69 4.12 9.64
N LEU A 9 4.87 3.25 9.05
CA LEU A 9 4.57 3.28 7.62
C LEU A 9 3.94 4.59 7.20
N ARG A 10 2.92 5.04 7.92
CA ARG A 10 2.23 6.30 7.64
C ARG A 10 3.20 7.49 7.69
N ASP A 11 4.01 7.58 8.74
CA ASP A 11 5.00 8.64 8.91
C ASP A 11 6.03 8.63 7.79
N ARG A 12 6.52 7.44 7.41
CA ARG A 12 7.47 7.30 6.30
C ARG A 12 6.88 7.75 4.96
N LEU A 13 5.66 7.32 4.64
CA LEU A 13 4.96 7.72 3.40
C LEU A 13 4.74 9.25 3.37
N ILE A 14 4.39 9.86 4.50
CA ILE A 14 4.24 11.32 4.62
C ILE A 14 5.59 12.02 4.42
N LYS A 15 6.66 11.52 5.05
CA LYS A 15 8.02 12.07 4.93
C LYS A 15 8.53 12.01 3.49
N GLU A 16 8.19 10.95 2.76
CA GLU A 16 8.51 10.77 1.35
C GLU A 16 7.55 11.52 0.41
N LYS A 17 6.59 12.28 0.97
CA LYS A 17 5.57 13.05 0.22
C LYS A 17 4.74 12.18 -0.73
N ILE A 18 4.52 10.93 -0.36
CA ILE A 18 3.70 10.00 -1.12
C ILE A 18 2.23 10.38 -0.97
N SER A 19 1.53 10.43 -2.09
CA SER A 19 0.11 10.79 -2.10
C SER A 19 -0.73 9.73 -1.39
N ARG A 20 -1.53 10.17 -0.40
CA ARG A 20 -2.58 9.35 0.27
C ARG A 20 -3.67 8.86 -0.69
N SER A 21 -3.65 9.31 -1.95
CA SER A 21 -4.51 8.75 -2.99
C SER A 21 -4.03 7.41 -3.51
N LEU A 22 -2.78 7.00 -3.27
CA LEU A 22 -2.24 5.71 -3.73
C LEU A 22 -2.55 4.56 -2.77
N TYR A 23 -2.80 4.86 -1.50
CA TYR A 23 -2.91 3.85 -0.46
C TYR A 23 -4.01 4.17 0.57
N SER A 24 -4.50 3.14 1.25
CA SER A 24 -5.40 3.21 2.41
C SER A 24 -4.88 2.28 3.51
N LEU A 25 -4.70 2.78 4.73
CA LEU A 25 -4.25 1.94 5.86
C LEU A 25 -5.38 1.60 6.84
N ASP A 26 -6.60 2.02 6.53
CA ASP A 26 -7.79 1.83 7.34
C ASP A 26 -8.81 0.93 6.61
N GLY A 27 -8.33 0.13 5.64
CA GLY A 27 -9.16 -0.75 4.80
C GLY A 27 -10.09 0.00 3.84
N GLY A 28 -11.19 -0.66 3.49
CA GLY A 28 -12.27 -0.14 2.64
C GLY A 28 -12.16 -0.54 1.16
N LEU A 29 -13.03 0.05 0.33
CA LEU A 29 -13.04 -0.16 -1.13
C LEU A 29 -12.86 1.17 -1.89
N PRO A 30 -11.77 1.92 -1.63
CA PRO A 30 -11.48 3.12 -2.40
C PRO A 30 -11.12 2.74 -3.85
N ASP A 31 -11.40 3.63 -4.79
CA ASP A 31 -11.06 3.39 -6.20
C ASP A 31 -9.56 3.59 -6.45
N GLU A 32 -8.95 2.63 -7.16
CA GLU A 32 -7.55 2.60 -7.58
C GLU A 32 -6.52 2.80 -6.45
N LYS A 33 -6.72 2.13 -5.29
CA LYS A 33 -5.77 2.22 -4.16
C LYS A 33 -5.35 0.88 -3.60
N LEU A 34 -4.11 0.85 -3.12
CA LEU A 34 -3.57 -0.25 -2.35
C LEU A 34 -4.00 -0.12 -0.87
N CYS A 35 -4.73 -1.11 -0.38
CA CYS A 35 -5.35 -1.08 0.94
C CYS A 35 -4.69 -2.09 1.87
N LEU A 36 -4.44 -1.67 3.11
CA LEU A 36 -4.11 -2.53 4.24
C LEU A 36 -5.32 -2.59 5.15
N ASP A 37 -5.70 -3.81 5.53
CA ASP A 37 -6.85 -4.08 6.38
C ASP A 37 -6.50 -5.20 7.37
N ARG A 38 -7.34 -5.39 8.39
CA ARG A 38 -7.17 -6.46 9.38
C ARG A 38 -8.40 -7.33 9.41
N GLU A 39 -8.33 -8.49 8.78
CA GLU A 39 -9.45 -9.43 8.66
C GLU A 39 -9.11 -10.74 9.36
N ASN A 40 -10.02 -11.25 10.20
CA ASN A 40 -9.90 -12.54 10.90
C ASN A 40 -8.59 -12.74 11.69
N GLY A 41 -8.01 -11.66 12.22
CA GLY A 41 -6.76 -11.71 12.98
C GLY A 41 -5.49 -11.69 12.13
N TYR A 42 -5.62 -11.69 10.80
CA TYR A 42 -4.53 -11.52 9.84
C TYR A 42 -4.51 -10.11 9.28
N TRP A 43 -3.35 -9.69 8.78
CA TRP A 43 -3.21 -8.45 8.03
C TRP A 43 -3.35 -8.75 6.55
N VAL A 44 -4.26 -8.03 5.90
CA VAL A 44 -4.61 -8.27 4.50
C VAL A 44 -4.22 -7.06 3.69
N VAL A 45 -3.37 -7.27 2.68
CA VAL A 45 -3.07 -6.24 1.67
C VAL A 45 -3.81 -6.62 0.39
N TYR A 46 -4.54 -5.67 -0.17
CA TYR A 46 -5.24 -5.86 -1.45
C TYR A 46 -5.27 -4.57 -2.24
N TYR A 47 -5.36 -4.68 -3.55
CA TYR A 47 -5.66 -3.54 -4.41
C TYR A 47 -7.17 -3.44 -4.61
N SER A 48 -7.73 -2.25 -4.44
CA SER A 48 -9.15 -1.99 -4.70
C SER A 48 -9.29 -1.23 -6.00
N GLU A 49 -9.99 -1.82 -6.96
CA GLU A 49 -10.28 -1.22 -8.27
C GLU A 49 -11.75 -1.45 -8.60
N ARG A 50 -12.49 -0.37 -8.91
CA ARG A 50 -13.93 -0.46 -9.28
C ARG A 50 -14.77 -1.21 -8.24
N GLY A 51 -14.43 -1.06 -6.95
CA GLY A 51 -15.11 -1.70 -5.83
C GLY A 51 -14.80 -3.20 -5.65
N ILE A 52 -13.79 -3.72 -6.35
CA ILE A 52 -13.37 -5.12 -6.28
C ILE A 52 -11.98 -5.20 -5.65
N LYS A 53 -11.81 -6.10 -4.67
CA LYS A 53 -10.48 -6.44 -4.12
C LYS A 53 -9.77 -7.40 -5.07
N THR A 54 -8.57 -7.04 -5.51
CA THR A 54 -7.68 -7.88 -6.34
C THR A 54 -6.31 -8.00 -5.68
N GLY A 55 -5.55 -9.03 -6.07
CA GLY A 55 -4.18 -9.22 -5.56
C GLY A 55 -4.10 -9.35 -4.03
N MET A 56 -5.12 -9.95 -3.41
CA MET A 56 -5.21 -10.05 -1.95
C MET A 56 -4.16 -11.02 -1.40
N ILE A 57 -3.39 -10.56 -0.40
CA ILE A 57 -2.36 -11.33 0.29
C ILE A 57 -2.54 -11.17 1.80
N ASN A 58 -2.50 -12.29 2.51
CA ASN A 58 -2.64 -12.35 3.95
C ASN A 58 -1.26 -12.53 4.61
N PHE A 59 -1.03 -11.76 5.67
CA PHE A 59 0.18 -11.77 6.47
C PHE A 59 -0.15 -12.07 7.93
N PRO A 60 0.68 -12.87 8.62
CA PRO A 60 0.47 -13.18 10.03
C PRO A 60 0.84 -12.01 10.95
N THR A 61 1.72 -11.10 10.51
CA THR A 61 2.17 -9.96 11.31
C THR A 61 1.95 -8.62 10.62
N GLU A 62 1.78 -7.57 11.43
CA GLU A 62 1.65 -6.19 10.94
C GLU A 62 2.89 -5.75 10.16
N ASN A 63 4.06 -6.19 10.64
CA ASN A 63 5.35 -5.85 10.06
C ASN A 63 5.50 -6.34 8.62
N GLU A 64 5.15 -7.61 8.36
CA GLU A 64 5.23 -8.17 7.02
C GLU A 64 4.27 -7.46 6.07
N ALA A 65 3.06 -7.16 6.52
CA ALA A 65 2.07 -6.44 5.73
C ALA A 65 2.50 -4.99 5.43
N CYS A 66 3.04 -4.29 6.43
CA CYS A 66 3.53 -2.91 6.29
C CYS A 66 4.75 -2.84 5.36
N GLN A 67 5.67 -3.80 5.45
CA GLN A 67 6.79 -3.87 4.54
C GLN A 67 6.30 -4.13 3.11
N TYR A 68 5.42 -5.11 2.93
CA TYR A 68 4.90 -5.47 1.61
C TYR A 68 4.17 -4.30 0.92
N ILE A 69 3.26 -3.63 1.62
CA ILE A 69 2.53 -2.49 1.04
C ILE A 69 3.46 -1.32 0.70
N TYR A 70 4.51 -1.10 1.49
CA TYR A 70 5.53 -0.08 1.23
C TYR A 70 6.32 -0.37 -0.06
N ASP A 71 6.78 -1.61 -0.24
CA ASP A 71 7.46 -2.05 -1.45
C ASP A 71 6.56 -1.87 -2.68
N GLN A 72 5.29 -2.29 -2.61
CA GLN A 72 4.34 -2.11 -3.70
C GLN A 72 4.11 -0.63 -4.06
N ILE A 73 3.98 0.25 -3.07
CA ILE A 73 3.84 1.70 -3.30
C ILE A 73 5.09 2.24 -4.02
N ASN A 74 6.28 1.82 -3.62
CA ASN A 74 7.53 2.23 -4.27
C ASN A 74 7.59 1.76 -5.72
N GLU A 75 7.19 0.52 -6.00
CA GLU A 75 7.13 0.01 -7.38
C GLU A 75 6.18 0.86 -8.24
N ILE A 76 5.00 1.22 -7.72
CA ILE A 76 4.04 2.09 -8.41
C ILE A 76 4.63 3.48 -8.69
N ILE A 77 5.37 4.05 -7.73
CA ILE A 77 6.01 5.36 -7.90
C ILE A 77 7.13 5.30 -8.95
N ILE A 78 7.94 4.25 -8.93
CA ILE A 78 9.01 4.02 -9.90
C ILE A 78 8.40 3.89 -11.30
N ASP A 79 7.34 3.10 -11.47
CA ASP A 79 6.65 2.95 -12.75
C ASP A 79 6.09 4.29 -13.26
N LYS A 80 5.36 5.04 -12.43
CA LYS A 80 4.83 6.37 -12.79
C LYS A 80 5.93 7.34 -13.19
N THR A 81 7.07 7.29 -12.51
CA THR A 81 8.24 8.14 -12.81
C THR A 81 8.87 7.77 -14.15
N ASN A 82 8.92 6.49 -14.50
CA ASN A 82 9.46 6.02 -15.77
C ASN A 82 8.50 6.24 -16.95
N ASN A 83 7.19 6.06 -16.75
CA ASN A 83 6.17 6.22 -17.78
C ASN A 83 5.95 7.71 -18.15
N SER A 84 6.14 8.62 -17.19
CA SER A 84 6.06 10.07 -17.43
C SER A 84 7.14 10.61 -18.38
N ARG A 85 8.25 9.88 -18.58
CA ARG A 85 9.33 10.29 -19.51
C ARG A 85 9.11 9.86 -20.97
N LYS A 86 8.04 9.11 -21.28
CA LYS A 86 7.74 8.63 -22.65
C LYS A 86 6.59 9.37 -23.34
N ARG A 87 6.12 10.50 -22.81
CA ARG A 87 5.08 11.35 -23.43
C ARG A 87 5.57 12.74 -23.84
N SER A 88 6.83 12.86 -24.27
CA SER A 88 7.35 14.04 -24.96
C SER A 88 7.75 13.69 -26.37
#